data_AF-A0A957FW54-F1
#
_entry.id   AF-A0A957FW54-F1
#
_cell.length_a   1.000
_cell.length_b   1.000
_cell.length_c   1.000
_cell.angle_alpha   90.00
_cell.angle_beta   90.00
_cell.angle_gamma   90.00
#
_symmetry.space_group_name_H-M   'P 1'
#
loop_
_entity.id
_entity.type
_entity.pdbx_description
1 polymer ?
#
loop_
_entity_poly.entity_id
_entity_poly.type
_entity_poly.pdbx_seq_one_letter_code
_entity_poly.pdbx_strand_id
1 'polypeptide(L)'
;YCLVSHGAELRRLLNDEVLGDRITFDYRRAGLDARTTAMLDFVVKLTKTPTACEEADLDRLRGHGFSDEAIFDIAEVTAMFNFTNRLASATGMLPNREYHRIGRA
;
A
#
# COMPACT_ATOMS: atom_id res chain seq x y z
N TYR A 1 -2.81 0.77 14.14
CA TYR A 1 -3.78 1.70 13.54
C TYR A 1 -3.97 1.48 12.03
N CYS A 2 -2.96 1.82 11.22
CA CYS A 2 -3.11 2.00 9.76
C CYS A 2 -3.62 0.75 9.01
N LEU A 3 -3.21 -0.46 9.42
CA LEU A 3 -3.71 -1.70 8.80
C LEU A 3 -5.23 -1.81 8.87
N VAL A 4 -5.84 -1.44 10.00
CA VAL A 4 -7.28 -1.55 10.22
C VAL A 4 -8.02 -0.43 9.51
N SER A 5 -7.57 0.83 9.65
CA SER A 5 -8.25 1.98 9.04
C SER A 5 -8.19 1.94 7.51
N HIS A 6 -7.02 1.70 6.92
CA HIS A 6 -6.87 1.65 5.46
C HIS A 6 -7.32 0.33 4.87
N GLY A 7 -7.24 -0.78 5.59
CA GLY A 7 -7.86 -2.03 5.16
C GLY A 7 -9.38 -1.92 5.06
N ALA A 8 -10.02 -1.17 5.98
CA ALA A 8 -11.45 -0.88 5.90
C ALA A 8 -11.83 -0.07 4.67
N GLU A 9 -11.06 1.00 4.40
CA GLU A 9 -11.28 1.84 3.22
C GLU A 9 -10.98 1.07 1.92
N LEU A 10 -9.96 0.22 1.92
CA LEU A 10 -9.62 -0.61 0.77
C LEU A 10 -10.78 -1.57 0.41
N ARG A 11 -11.34 -2.28 1.40
CA ARG A 11 -12.54 -3.12 1.18
C ARG A 11 -13.69 -2.31 0.61
N ARG A 12 -13.92 -1.10 1.13
CA ARG A 12 -14.98 -0.19 0.68
C ARG A 12 -14.78 0.27 -0.78
N LEU A 13 -13.57 0.71 -1.13
CA LEU A 13 -13.24 1.21 -2.46
C LEU A 13 -13.24 0.11 -3.52
N LEU A 14 -12.79 -1.10 -3.16
CA LEU A 14 -12.84 -2.25 -4.06
C LEU A 14 -14.24 -2.84 -4.19
N ASN A 15 -15.13 -2.53 -3.25
CA ASN A 15 -16.41 -3.23 -3.07
C ASN A 15 -16.22 -4.77 -3.04
N ASP A 16 -15.12 -5.21 -2.42
CA ASP A 16 -14.70 -6.60 -2.32
C ASP A 16 -13.94 -6.81 -1.01
N GLU A 17 -14.62 -7.42 -0.04
CA GLU A 17 -14.06 -7.68 1.28
C GLU A 17 -12.93 -8.70 1.25
N VAL A 18 -13.01 -9.69 0.36
CA VAL A 18 -12.06 -10.80 0.26
C VAL A 18 -10.77 -10.30 -0.38
N LEU A 19 -10.87 -9.53 -1.46
CA LEU A 19 -9.70 -8.95 -2.11
C LEU A 19 -9.00 -7.95 -1.19
N GLY A 20 -9.75 -7.08 -0.52
CA GLY A 20 -9.16 -6.13 0.44
C GLY A 20 -8.38 -6.84 1.56
N ASP A 21 -8.92 -7.91 2.13
CA ASP A 21 -8.23 -8.69 3.16
C ASP A 21 -7.02 -9.47 2.60
N ARG A 22 -7.10 -10.00 1.37
CA ARG A 22 -5.97 -10.65 0.69
C ARG A 22 -4.81 -9.69 0.44
N ILE A 23 -5.07 -8.49 -0.06
CA ILE A 23 -4.05 -7.45 -0.27
C ILE A 23 -3.40 -7.07 1.06
N THR A 24 -4.22 -6.89 2.10
CA THR A 24 -3.77 -6.51 3.44
C THR A 24 -2.86 -7.57 4.07
N PHE A 25 -3.15 -8.85 3.84
CA PHE A 25 -2.35 -9.96 4.37
C PHE A 25 -1.08 -10.24 3.54
N ASP A 26 -1.24 -10.46 2.23
CA ASP A 26 -0.14 -10.70 1.29
C ASP A 26 -0.58 -10.39 -0.14
N TYR A 27 -0.27 -9.18 -0.62
CA TYR A 27 -0.62 -8.74 -1.97
C TYR A 27 -0.07 -9.66 -3.07
N ARG A 28 1.00 -10.41 -2.83
CA ARG A 28 1.60 -11.33 -3.82
C ARG A 28 0.67 -12.50 -4.14
N ARG A 29 -0.26 -12.82 -3.23
CA ARG A 29 -1.24 -13.90 -3.38
C ARG A 29 -2.66 -13.39 -3.61
N ALA A 30 -2.82 -12.07 -3.79
CA ALA A 30 -4.13 -11.44 -3.92
C ALA A 30 -4.73 -11.56 -5.34
N GLY A 31 -3.96 -12.00 -6.33
CA GLY A 31 -4.44 -12.12 -7.72
C GLY A 31 -4.51 -10.78 -8.45
N LEU A 32 -3.60 -9.86 -8.13
CA LEU A 32 -3.51 -8.54 -8.74
C LEU A 32 -2.91 -8.60 -10.16
N ASP A 33 -3.25 -7.63 -10.99
CA ASP A 33 -2.61 -7.49 -12.30
C ASP A 33 -1.11 -7.17 -12.19
N ALA A 34 -0.39 -7.32 -13.31
CA ALA A 34 1.05 -7.11 -13.35
C ALA A 34 1.46 -5.67 -13.01
N ARG A 35 0.65 -4.68 -13.40
CA ARG A 35 0.92 -3.25 -13.17
C ARG A 35 0.85 -2.92 -11.69
N THR A 36 -0.21 -3.35 -11.02
CA THR A 36 -0.44 -3.17 -9.58
C THR A 36 0.60 -3.93 -8.77
N THR A 37 0.94 -5.15 -9.19
CA THR A 37 2.00 -5.95 -8.54
C THR A 37 3.36 -5.26 -8.62
N ALA A 38 3.73 -4.71 -9.78
CA ALA A 38 4.99 -3.98 -9.95
C ALA A 38 5.06 -2.71 -9.07
N MET A 39 3.96 -1.97 -8.98
CA MET A 39 3.85 -0.84 -8.05
C MET A 39 4.09 -1.27 -6.61
N LEU A 40 3.41 -2.32 -6.15
CA LEU A 40 3.54 -2.80 -4.76
C LEU A 40 4.93 -3.39 -4.46
N ASP A 41 5.58 -4.02 -5.44
CA ASP A 41 6.96 -4.48 -5.31
C ASP A 41 7.92 -3.32 -5.04
N PHE A 42 7.77 -2.21 -5.79
CA PHE A 42 8.55 -0.99 -5.56
C PHE A 42 8.25 -0.39 -4.18
N VAL A 43 6.97 -0.28 -3.80
CA VAL A 43 6.54 0.22 -2.47
C VAL A 43 7.19 -0.59 -1.33
N VAL A 44 7.27 -1.93 -1.48
CA VAL A 44 7.93 -2.79 -0.50
C VAL A 44 9.43 -2.53 -0.44
N LYS A 45 10.11 -2.40 -1.58
CA LYS A 45 11.54 -2.07 -1.62
C LYS A 45 11.82 -0.72 -0.96
N LEU A 46 11.06 0.31 -1.31
CA LEU A 46 11.17 1.66 -0.73
C LEU A 46 10.90 1.66 0.77
N THR A 47 9.97 0.84 1.25
CA THR A 47 9.67 0.72 2.69
C THR A 47 10.80 0.03 3.47
N LYS A 48 11.41 -1.02 2.90
CA LYS A 48 12.40 -1.86 3.62
C LYS A 48 13.84 -1.40 3.45
N THR A 49 14.19 -0.96 2.25
CA THR A 49 15.56 -0.66 1.82
C THR A 49 15.58 0.56 0.90
N PRO A 50 15.17 1.75 1.37
CA PRO A 50 15.05 2.95 0.53
C PRO A 50 16.37 3.36 -0.12
N THR A 51 17.50 3.15 0.57
CA THR A 51 18.84 3.49 0.04
C THR A 51 19.34 2.53 -1.05
N ALA A 52 18.61 1.44 -1.31
CA ALA A 52 18.89 0.49 -2.39
C ALA A 52 17.99 0.70 -3.61
N CYS A 53 17.14 1.74 -3.60
CA CYS A 53 16.36 2.13 -4.77
C CYS A 53 17.28 2.75 -5.83
N GLU A 54 17.09 2.35 -7.08
CA GLU A 54 17.92 2.72 -8.23
C GLU A 54 17.04 3.05 -9.44
N GLU A 55 17.61 3.67 -10.47
CA GLU A 55 16.88 4.05 -11.71
C GLU A 55 16.16 2.85 -12.35
N ALA A 56 16.77 1.66 -12.28
CA ALA A 56 16.18 0.42 -12.79
C ALA A 56 14.82 0.07 -12.16
N ASP A 57 14.57 0.49 -10.91
CA ASP A 57 13.25 0.32 -10.30
C ASP A 57 12.20 1.25 -10.94
N LEU A 58 12.60 2.48 -11.27
CA LEU A 58 11.74 3.48 -11.92
C LEU A 58 11.45 3.06 -13.37
N ASP A 59 12.47 2.61 -14.10
CA ASP A 59 12.31 2.07 -15.45
C ASP A 59 11.39 0.86 -15.50
N ARG A 60 11.43 -0.01 -14.48
CA ARG A 60 10.48 -1.12 -14.37
C ARG A 60 9.04 -0.60 -14.24
N LEU A 61 8.79 0.43 -13.44
CA LEU A 61 7.47 1.05 -13.34
C LEU A 61 7.04 1.69 -14.66
N ARG A 62 7.93 2.42 -15.35
CA ARG A 62 7.65 2.97 -16.69
C ARG A 62 7.30 1.87 -17.69
N GLY A 63 7.98 0.72 -17.64
CA GLY A 63 7.67 -0.47 -18.42
C GLY A 63 6.26 -1.05 -18.19
N HIS A 64 5.65 -0.76 -17.03
CA HIS A 64 4.25 -1.09 -16.72
C HIS A 64 3.26 0.06 -16.99
N GLY A 65 3.70 1.14 -17.64
CA GLY A 65 2.86 2.25 -18.07
C GLY A 65 2.59 3.30 -17.00
N PHE A 66 3.44 3.41 -15.97
CA PHE A 66 3.42 4.55 -15.06
C PHE A 66 4.18 5.74 -15.67
N SER A 67 3.62 6.95 -15.55
CA SER A 67 4.35 8.19 -15.86
C SER A 67 5.26 8.57 -14.70
N ASP A 68 6.18 9.51 -14.92
CA ASP A 68 7.08 10.00 -13.86
C ASP A 68 6.29 10.68 -12.73
N GLU A 69 5.20 11.38 -13.03
CA GLU A 69 4.30 11.95 -12.03
C GLU A 69 3.64 10.84 -11.19
N ALA A 70 3.15 9.78 -11.82
CA ALA A 70 2.56 8.65 -11.09
C ALA A 70 3.60 7.91 -10.22
N ILE A 71 4.85 7.81 -10.69
CA ILE A 71 5.95 7.23 -9.91
C ILE A 71 6.26 8.11 -8.68
N PHE A 72 6.24 9.43 -8.85
CA PHE A 72 6.38 10.37 -7.74
C PHE A 72 5.24 10.19 -6.73
N ASP A 73 3.98 10.11 -7.17
CA ASP A 73 2.83 9.90 -6.29
C ASP A 73 2.96 8.59 -5.49
N ILE A 74 3.41 7.51 -6.13
CA ILE A 74 3.68 6.22 -5.46
C ILE A 74 4.72 6.39 -4.35
N ALA A 75 5.82 7.09 -4.64
CA ALA A 75 6.89 7.33 -3.67
C ALA A 75 6.42 8.22 -2.51
N GLU A 76 5.67 9.28 -2.79
CA GLU A 76 5.13 10.21 -1.79
C GLU A 76 4.18 9.48 -0.83
N VAL A 77 3.20 8.75 -1.36
CA VAL A 77 2.24 7.99 -0.54
C VAL A 77 2.97 6.94 0.31
N THR A 78 3.97 6.27 -0.25
CA THR A 78 4.80 5.31 0.49
C THR A 78 5.56 5.97 1.64
N ALA A 79 6.17 7.13 1.40
CA ALA A 79 6.90 7.89 2.42
C ALA A 79 5.97 8.40 3.52
N MET A 80 4.80 8.95 3.15
CA MET A 80 3.78 9.40 4.10
C MET A 80 3.32 8.27 5.01
N PHE A 81 3.03 7.08 4.46
CA PHE A 81 2.62 5.95 5.30
C PHE A 81 3.76 5.41 6.16
N ASN A 82 5.00 5.45 5.67
CA ASN A 82 6.17 5.16 6.50
C ASN A 82 6.27 6.11 7.70
N PHE A 83 6.01 7.40 7.53
CA PHE A 83 5.97 8.38 8.62
C PHE A 83 4.81 8.12 9.59
N THR A 84 3.58 8.00 9.09
CA THR A 84 2.39 7.85 9.95
C THR A 84 2.39 6.50 10.69
N ASN A 85 2.93 5.44 10.09
CA ASN A 85 3.09 4.14 10.75
C ASN A 85 4.05 4.23 11.95
N ARG A 86 5.15 4.99 11.82
CA ARG A 86 6.09 5.25 12.91
C ARG A 86 5.42 6.02 14.04
N LEU A 87 4.70 7.09 13.73
CA LEU A 87 3.96 7.87 14.74
C LEU A 87 2.91 7.02 15.47
N ALA A 88 2.05 6.33 14.72
CA ALA A 88 0.98 5.51 15.30
C ALA A 88 1.54 4.42 16.22
N SER A 89 2.67 3.82 15.85
CA SER A 89 3.33 2.79 16.66
C SER A 89 3.99 3.39 17.90
N ALA A 90 4.67 4.53 17.77
CA ALA A 90 5.35 5.20 18.88
C ALA A 90 4.37 5.72 19.95
N THR A 91 3.16 6.14 19.56
CA THR A 91 2.16 6.71 20.48
C THR A 91 1.12 5.69 20.96
N GLY A 92 1.17 4.44 20.49
CA GLY A 92 0.18 3.42 20.83
C GLY A 92 -1.21 3.69 20.26
N MET A 93 -1.30 4.38 19.12
CA MET A 93 -2.57 4.78 18.51
C MET A 93 -3.40 3.55 18.09
N LEU A 94 -4.62 3.45 18.64
CA LEU A 94 -5.56 2.37 18.33
C LEU A 94 -6.61 2.83 17.31
N PRO A 95 -6.99 1.98 16.34
CA PRO A 95 -8.01 2.32 15.36
C PRO A 95 -9.40 2.44 16.00
N ASN A 96 -10.25 3.29 15.44
CA ASN A 96 -11.64 3.42 15.88
C ASN A 96 -12.38 2.08 15.70
N ARG A 97 -13.30 1.77 16.64
CA ARG A 97 -14.09 0.52 16.61
C ARG A 97 -14.89 0.33 15.32
N GLU A 98 -15.30 1.41 14.68
CA GLU A 98 -16.10 1.42 13.45
C GLU A 98 -15.35 0.82 12.25
N TYR A 99 -14.03 1.04 12.14
CA TYR A 99 -13.23 0.53 11.02
C TYR A 99 -13.24 -1.01 10.93
N HIS A 100 -13.48 -1.71 12.03
CA HIS A 100 -13.57 -3.17 12.02
C HIS A 100 -14.77 -3.71 11.24
N ARG A 101 -15.83 -2.90 11.09
CA ARG A 101 -17.09 -3.29 10.41
C ARG A 101 -17.22 -2.72 9.00
N ILE A 102 -16.52 -1.65 8.67
CA ILE A 102 -16.63 -1.02 7.35
C ILE A 102 -16.13 -1.97 6.25
N GLY A 103 -16.87 -2.03 5.14
CA GLY A 103 -16.57 -2.86 3.99
C GLY A 103 -16.67 -4.35 4.28
N ARG A 104 -17.57 -4.76 5.19
CA ARG A 104 -17.92 -6.15 5.47
C ARG A 104 -19.43 -6.31 5.34
N ALA A 105 -19.89 -7.37 4.67
CA ALA A 105 -21.31 -7.67 4.50
C ALA A 105 -21.95 -8.25 5.77
#